data_AF-A0A2D4MPT0-F1
#
_entry.id   AF-A0A2D4MPT0-F1
#
_cell.length_a   1.000
_cell.length_b   1.000
_cell.length_c   1.000
_cell.angle_alpha   90.00
_cell.angle_beta   90.00
_cell.angle_gamma   90.00
#
_symmetry.space_group_name_H-M   'P 1'
#
loop_
_entity.id
_entity.type
_entity.pdbx_description
1 polymer ?
#
loop_
_entity_poly.entity_id
_entity_poly.type
_entity_poly.pdbx_seq_one_letter_code
_entity_poly.pdbx_strand_id
1 'polypeptide(L)'
;WTERAQHGSKSCSKDRASHFKELFEAISYDYYNLDSLSLFEVVDLVDTTRDIVDDVWRQSDHEPFPQSRMKNLLDVIAGSLGRFVQKKLGTLNLWEDSFHTVKENLKAGIIICEQWVAACDHLTGQLWQRYTPHIW
;
A
#
# COMPACT_ATOMS: atom_id res chain seq x y z
N TRP A 1 -8.04 13.69 3.72
CA TRP A 1 -9.42 13.20 3.52
C TRP A 1 -10.27 13.43 4.76
N THR A 2 -9.80 13.05 5.95
CA THR A 2 -10.47 13.30 7.25
C THR A 2 -10.97 14.73 7.45
N GLU A 3 -10.11 15.74 7.25
CA GLU A 3 -10.51 17.15 7.40
C GLU A 3 -11.60 17.57 6.40
N ARG A 4 -11.50 17.14 5.12
CA ARG A 4 -12.52 17.42 4.10
C ARG A 4 -13.84 16.69 4.35
N ALA A 5 -13.80 15.48 4.93
CA ALA A 5 -14.99 14.76 5.35
C ALA A 5 -15.71 15.50 6.49
N GLN A 6 -14.95 16.07 7.43
CA GLN A 6 -15.52 16.79 8.58
C GLN A 6 -15.98 18.22 8.22
N HIS A 7 -15.21 18.93 7.40
CA HIS A 7 -15.38 20.38 7.17
C HIS A 7 -15.75 20.78 5.73
N GLY A 8 -15.95 19.83 4.81
CA GLY A 8 -16.34 20.12 3.43
C GLY A 8 -17.65 20.92 3.33
N SER A 9 -17.65 21.98 2.53
CA SER A 9 -18.80 22.89 2.36
C SER A 9 -19.95 22.30 1.52
N LYS A 10 -19.70 21.20 0.79
CA LYS A 10 -20.69 20.49 -0.04
C LYS A 10 -20.81 19.03 0.42
N SER A 11 -22.04 18.54 0.67
CA SER A 11 -22.31 17.16 1.14
C SER A 11 -21.60 16.10 0.30
N CYS A 12 -21.72 16.17 -1.03
CA CYS A 12 -21.07 15.24 -1.96
C CYS A 12 -19.53 15.18 -1.81
N SER A 13 -18.88 16.29 -1.42
CA SER A 13 -17.43 16.30 -1.16
C SER A 13 -17.07 15.64 0.18
N LYS A 14 -17.99 15.62 1.15
CA LYS A 14 -17.80 14.94 2.43
C LYS A 14 -17.97 13.43 2.25
N ASP A 15 -19.02 13.02 1.54
CA ASP A 15 -19.34 11.61 1.30
C ASP A 15 -18.20 10.91 0.54
N ARG A 16 -17.71 11.53 -0.54
CA ARG A 16 -16.53 11.04 -1.28
C ARG A 16 -15.29 10.93 -0.39
N ALA A 17 -15.09 11.89 0.50
CA ALA A 17 -13.93 11.89 1.39
C ALA A 17 -14.01 10.80 2.46
N SER A 18 -15.21 10.53 2.98
CA SER A 18 -15.48 9.42 3.90
C SER A 18 -15.29 8.07 3.20
N HIS A 19 -15.80 7.91 1.99
CA HIS A 19 -15.66 6.67 1.22
C HIS A 19 -14.19 6.27 1.04
N PHE A 20 -13.34 7.19 0.56
CA PHE A 20 -11.90 6.89 0.45
C PHE A 20 -11.22 6.67 1.79
N LYS A 21 -11.66 7.36 2.85
CA LYS A 21 -11.14 7.14 4.20
C LYS A 21 -11.44 5.71 4.66
N GLU A 22 -12.67 5.25 4.48
CA GLU A 22 -13.13 3.90 4.85
C GLU A 22 -12.35 2.82 4.11
N LEU A 23 -12.10 2.97 2.80
CA LEU A 23 -11.25 2.04 2.04
C LEU A 23 -9.84 1.93 2.65
N PHE A 24 -9.23 3.06 3.02
CA PHE A 24 -7.89 3.06 3.60
C PHE A 24 -7.85 2.63 5.07
N GLU A 25 -8.97 2.62 5.81
CA GLU A 25 -8.99 2.21 7.21
C GLU A 25 -8.47 0.78 7.39
N ALA A 26 -8.76 -0.10 6.42
CA ALA A 26 -8.36 -1.50 6.40
C ALA A 26 -6.85 -1.72 6.53
N ILE A 27 -6.02 -0.79 6.03
CA ILE A 27 -4.54 -0.89 6.09
C ILE A 27 -3.91 0.20 6.95
N SER A 28 -4.68 1.20 7.39
CA SER A 28 -4.15 2.39 8.06
C SER A 28 -3.42 2.09 9.37
N TYR A 29 -3.94 1.14 10.17
CA TYR A 29 -3.34 0.76 11.44
C TYR A 29 -2.00 0.06 11.24
N ASP A 30 -1.91 -0.83 10.25
CA ASP A 30 -0.71 -1.59 9.96
C ASP A 30 0.40 -0.69 9.41
N TYR A 31 0.09 0.25 8.52
CA TYR A 31 1.07 1.25 8.07
C TYR A 31 1.50 2.22 9.17
N TYR A 32 0.59 2.57 10.10
CA TYR A 32 0.95 3.41 11.24
C TYR A 32 1.89 2.70 12.22
N ASN A 33 1.68 1.39 12.42
CA ASN A 33 2.48 0.55 13.32
C ASN A 33 3.47 -0.36 12.59
N LEU A 34 3.86 0.00 11.36
CA LEU A 34 4.60 -0.88 10.45
C LEU A 34 5.89 -1.41 11.09
N ASP A 35 6.58 -0.58 11.87
CA ASP A 35 7.81 -0.95 12.60
C ASP A 35 7.64 -2.10 13.59
N SER A 36 6.44 -2.31 14.14
CA SER A 36 6.15 -3.40 15.08
C SER A 36 5.88 -4.73 14.37
N LEU A 37 5.52 -4.72 13.09
CA LEU A 37 5.21 -5.93 12.33
C LEU A 37 6.48 -6.73 12.01
N SER A 38 6.33 -8.03 11.87
CA SER A 38 7.33 -8.92 11.32
C SER A 38 7.36 -8.84 9.78
N LEU A 39 8.44 -9.32 9.16
CA LEU A 39 8.51 -9.39 7.70
C LEU A 39 7.40 -10.29 7.12
N PHE A 40 7.00 -11.34 7.82
CA PHE A 40 5.94 -12.24 7.35
C PHE A 40 4.56 -11.58 7.39
N GLU A 41 4.25 -10.82 8.44
CA GLU A 41 2.99 -10.04 8.49
C GLU A 41 2.95 -8.98 7.38
N VAL A 42 4.09 -8.39 7.02
CA VAL A 42 4.14 -7.40 5.94
C VAL A 42 4.01 -8.04 4.56
N VAL A 43 4.38 -9.31 4.37
CA VAL A 43 4.06 -10.05 3.12
C VAL A 43 2.54 -10.07 2.91
N ASP A 44 1.76 -10.42 3.94
CA ASP A 44 0.30 -10.44 3.84
C ASP A 44 -0.30 -9.02 3.70
N LEU A 45 0.32 -8.03 4.34
CA LEU A 45 -0.06 -6.62 4.19
C LEU A 45 0.12 -6.12 2.75
N VAL A 46 1.13 -6.58 2.02
CA VAL A 46 1.37 -6.18 0.61
C VAL A 46 0.19 -6.60 -0.27
N ASP A 47 -0.31 -7.82 -0.11
CA ASP A 47 -1.47 -8.31 -0.85
C ASP A 47 -2.73 -7.51 -0.50
N THR A 48 -2.98 -7.28 0.79
CA THR A 48 -4.10 -6.45 1.25
C THR A 48 -4.01 -5.02 0.71
N THR A 49 -2.80 -4.44 0.69
CA THR A 49 -2.56 -3.10 0.16
C THR A 49 -2.87 -3.03 -1.32
N ARG A 50 -2.45 -4.04 -2.10
CA ARG A 50 -2.75 -4.12 -3.54
C ARG A 50 -4.26 -4.05 -3.77
N ASP A 51 -5.02 -4.85 -3.04
CA ASP A 51 -6.47 -4.95 -3.22
C ASP A 51 -7.17 -3.62 -2.85
N ILE A 52 -6.80 -3.00 -1.72
CA ILE A 52 -7.33 -1.68 -1.33
C ILE A 52 -7.00 -0.60 -2.37
N VAL A 53 -5.79 -0.62 -2.92
CA VAL A 53 -5.39 0.36 -3.95
C VAL A 53 -6.16 0.14 -5.25
N ASP A 54 -6.44 -1.12 -5.64
CA ASP A 54 -7.32 -1.43 -6.77
C ASP A 54 -8.75 -0.93 -6.52
N ASP A 55 -9.31 -1.18 -5.34
CA ASP A 55 -10.65 -0.73 -4.97
C ASP A 55 -10.77 0.80 -5.01
N VAL A 56 -9.77 1.52 -4.50
CA VAL A 56 -9.72 2.99 -4.57
C VAL A 56 -9.68 3.49 -6.00
N TRP A 57 -8.92 2.83 -6.88
CA TRP A 57 -8.84 3.22 -8.28
C TRP A 57 -10.18 2.96 -9.00
N ARG A 58 -10.77 1.79 -8.76
CA ARG A 58 -11.91 1.28 -9.51
C ARG A 58 -13.26 1.65 -8.92
N GLN A 59 -13.34 2.30 -7.78
CA GLN A 59 -14.63 2.78 -7.26
C GLN A 59 -15.36 3.64 -8.30
N SER A 60 -16.69 3.48 -8.36
CA SER A 60 -17.56 4.20 -9.29
C SER A 60 -18.65 5.03 -8.59
N ASP A 61 -18.66 5.02 -7.26
CA ASP A 61 -19.67 5.71 -6.44
C ASP A 61 -19.46 7.23 -6.44
N HIS A 62 -18.21 7.65 -6.66
CA HIS A 62 -17.79 9.03 -6.65
C HIS A 62 -16.85 9.36 -7.81
N GLU A 63 -16.61 10.67 -8.00
CA GLU A 63 -15.62 11.16 -8.97
C GLU A 63 -14.28 10.43 -8.78
N PRO A 64 -13.67 9.94 -9.90
CA PRO A 64 -12.45 9.15 -9.88
C PRO A 64 -11.35 9.68 -8.97
N PHE A 65 -10.56 8.75 -8.45
CA PHE A 65 -9.37 9.11 -7.70
C PHE A 65 -8.33 9.74 -8.64
N PRO A 66 -7.80 10.94 -8.36
CA PRO A 66 -6.88 11.59 -9.30
C PRO A 66 -5.62 10.76 -9.54
N GLN A 67 -5.28 10.51 -10.81
CA GLN A 67 -4.09 9.74 -11.23
C GLN A 67 -2.80 10.23 -10.56
N SER A 68 -2.57 11.55 -10.50
CA SER A 68 -1.38 12.11 -9.84
C SER A 68 -1.29 11.78 -8.35
N ARG A 69 -2.45 11.72 -7.67
CA ARG A 69 -2.52 11.31 -6.26
C ARG A 69 -2.32 9.81 -6.11
N MET A 70 -2.81 9.00 -7.03
CA MET A 70 -2.60 7.55 -6.99
C MET A 70 -1.13 7.21 -7.21
N LYS A 71 -0.47 7.85 -8.18
CA LYS A 71 0.98 7.73 -8.37
C LYS A 71 1.75 8.08 -7.10
N ASN A 72 1.43 9.22 -6.49
CA ASN A 72 2.05 9.62 -5.23
C ASN A 72 1.79 8.63 -4.10
N LEU A 73 0.60 8.04 -4.02
CA LEU A 73 0.26 7.02 -3.03
C LEU A 73 1.11 5.76 -3.21
N LEU A 74 1.21 5.25 -4.44
CA LEU A 74 2.07 4.10 -4.77
C LEU A 74 3.54 4.36 -4.40
N ASP A 75 4.05 5.55 -4.70
CA ASP A 75 5.42 5.95 -4.35
C ASP A 75 5.64 6.00 -2.83
N VAL A 76 4.67 6.54 -2.07
CA VAL A 76 4.73 6.60 -0.60
C VAL A 76 4.68 5.22 0.03
N ILE A 77 3.84 4.32 -0.48
CA ILE A 77 3.76 2.94 -0.03
C ILE A 77 5.09 2.23 -0.33
N ALA A 78 5.60 2.33 -1.55
CA ALA A 78 6.88 1.74 -1.95
C ALA A 78 8.03 2.21 -1.03
N GLY A 79 8.12 3.51 -0.78
CA GLY A 79 9.13 4.08 0.12
C GLY A 79 8.96 3.65 1.58
N SER A 80 7.73 3.36 2.02
CA SER A 80 7.46 2.89 3.39
C SER A 80 7.84 1.41 3.55
N LEU A 81 7.43 0.56 2.62
CA LEU A 81 7.81 -0.86 2.58
C LEU A 81 9.33 -1.03 2.45
N GLY A 82 9.97 -0.28 1.54
CA GLY A 82 11.42 -0.33 1.35
C GLY A 82 12.20 0.06 2.60
N ARG A 83 11.81 1.14 3.28
CA ARG A 83 12.44 1.56 4.55
C ARG A 83 12.20 0.54 5.66
N PHE A 84 11.01 -0.03 5.75
CA PHE A 84 10.69 -1.09 6.71
C PHE A 84 11.60 -2.31 6.52
N VAL A 85 11.71 -2.82 5.28
CA VAL A 85 12.57 -3.97 4.95
C VAL A 85 14.03 -3.67 5.30
N GLN A 86 14.55 -2.50 4.90
CA GLN A 86 15.91 -2.08 5.22
C GLN A 86 16.16 -2.04 6.74
N LYS A 87 15.23 -1.47 7.50
CA LYS A 87 15.34 -1.36 8.95
C LYS A 87 15.30 -2.74 9.63
N LYS A 88 14.37 -3.61 9.25
CA LYS A 88 14.23 -4.97 9.81
C LYS A 88 15.42 -5.85 9.48
N LEU A 89 15.90 -5.84 8.24
CA LEU A 89 17.09 -6.60 7.87
C LEU A 89 18.36 -6.02 8.49
N GLY A 90 18.39 -4.70 8.71
CA GLY A 90 19.49 -4.02 9.40
C GLY A 90 19.64 -4.38 10.88
N THR A 91 18.64 -5.01 11.51
CA THR A 91 18.78 -5.52 12.89
C THR A 91 19.41 -6.91 12.95
N LEU A 92 19.59 -7.59 11.82
CA LEU A 92 20.21 -8.92 11.76
C LEU A 92 21.73 -8.79 11.64
N ASN A 93 22.46 -9.60 12.40
CA ASN A 93 23.87 -9.81 12.13
C ASN A 93 24.01 -10.94 11.12
N LEU A 94 24.12 -10.58 9.83
CA LEU A 94 24.19 -11.54 8.71
C LEU A 94 25.32 -12.58 8.83
N TRP A 95 26.34 -12.31 9.64
CA TRP A 95 27.52 -13.16 9.79
C TRP A 95 27.51 -14.00 11.07
N GLU A 96 26.82 -13.54 12.12
CA GLU A 96 26.84 -14.16 13.44
C GLU A 96 25.51 -14.80 13.83
N ASP A 97 24.39 -14.29 13.31
CA ASP A 97 23.07 -14.86 13.59
C ASP A 97 22.91 -16.23 12.92
N SER A 98 21.96 -17.02 13.44
CA SER A 98 21.70 -18.35 12.89
C SER A 98 21.35 -18.27 11.39
N PHE A 99 22.02 -19.10 10.58
CA PHE A 99 21.80 -19.13 9.13
C PHE A 99 20.32 -19.27 8.76
N HIS A 100 19.57 -20.10 9.50
CA HIS A 100 18.14 -20.28 9.27
C HIS A 100 17.36 -18.97 9.47
N THR A 101 17.60 -18.27 10.59
CA THR A 101 16.95 -16.98 10.87
C THR A 101 17.29 -15.96 9.80
N VAL A 102 18.57 -15.81 9.45
CA VAL A 102 19.03 -14.84 8.45
C VAL A 102 18.40 -15.16 7.09
N LYS A 103 18.46 -16.41 6.66
CA LYS A 103 17.93 -16.86 5.36
C LYS A 103 16.43 -16.59 5.23
N GLU A 104 15.64 -16.95 6.24
CA GLU A 104 14.19 -16.80 6.15
C GLU A 104 13.75 -15.33 6.19
N ASN A 105 14.41 -14.48 7.00
CA ASN A 105 14.13 -13.04 6.99
C ASN A 105 14.57 -12.38 5.68
N LEU A 106 15.74 -12.74 5.13
CA LEU A 106 16.18 -12.22 3.83
C LEU A 106 15.20 -12.58 2.71
N LYS A 107 14.73 -13.84 2.66
CA LYS A 107 13.70 -14.25 1.71
C LYS A 107 12.41 -13.45 1.87
N ALA A 108 11.92 -13.29 3.10
CA ALA A 108 10.71 -12.52 3.36
C ALA A 108 10.87 -11.06 2.90
N GLY A 109 12.01 -10.43 3.17
CA GLY A 109 12.33 -9.09 2.67
C GLY A 109 12.35 -8.99 1.15
N ILE A 110 12.93 -9.98 0.46
CA ILE A 110 12.92 -10.07 -1.02
C ILE A 110 11.48 -10.19 -1.53
N ILE A 111 10.68 -11.09 -0.93
CA ILE A 111 9.29 -11.34 -1.33
C ILE A 111 8.46 -10.05 -1.23
N ILE A 112 8.56 -9.28 -0.14
CA ILE A 112 7.86 -8.00 0.01
C ILE A 112 8.18 -7.06 -1.16
N CYS A 113 9.46 -6.90 -1.49
CA CYS A 113 9.89 -6.01 -2.57
C CYS A 113 9.41 -6.49 -3.94
N GLU A 114 9.58 -7.78 -4.23
CA GLU A 114 9.18 -8.36 -5.52
C GLU A 114 7.65 -8.34 -5.70
N GLN A 115 6.89 -8.69 -4.67
CA GLN A 115 5.43 -8.66 -4.71
C GLN A 115 4.90 -7.25 -4.92
N TRP A 116 5.45 -6.24 -4.23
CA TRP A 116 4.98 -4.87 -4.40
C TRP A 116 5.29 -4.33 -5.80
N VAL A 117 6.48 -4.63 -6.36
CA VAL A 117 6.81 -4.27 -7.74
C VAL A 117 5.87 -4.96 -8.74
N ALA A 118 5.67 -6.28 -8.60
CA ALA A 118 4.77 -7.03 -9.46
C ALA A 118 3.31 -6.55 -9.35
N ALA A 119 2.86 -6.18 -8.16
CA ALA A 119 1.55 -5.59 -7.93
C ALA A 119 1.41 -4.25 -8.68
N CYS A 120 2.40 -3.35 -8.57
CA CYS A 120 2.38 -2.07 -9.29
C CYS A 120 2.37 -2.29 -10.82
N ASP A 121 3.22 -3.18 -11.34
CA ASP A 121 3.28 -3.50 -12.76
C ASP A 121 1.96 -4.09 -13.28
N HIS A 122 1.32 -4.97 -12.50
CA HIS A 122 0.05 -5.56 -12.86
C HIS A 122 -1.08 -4.51 -12.85
N LEU A 123 -1.22 -3.75 -11.76
CA LEU A 123 -2.25 -2.73 -11.61
C LEU A 123 -2.13 -1.66 -12.70
N THR A 124 -0.95 -1.04 -12.82
CA THR A 124 -0.74 0.12 -13.69
C THR A 124 -0.46 -0.22 -15.15
N GLY A 125 0.14 -1.39 -15.40
CA GLY A 125 0.55 -1.82 -16.74
C GLY A 125 -0.48 -2.70 -17.44
N GLN A 126 -1.45 -3.28 -16.72
CA GLN A 126 -2.41 -4.21 -17.30
C GLN A 126 -3.85 -3.90 -16.91
N LEU A 127 -4.14 -3.88 -15.61
CA LEU A 127 -5.51 -3.83 -15.12
C LEU A 127 -6.15 -2.46 -15.37
N TRP A 128 -5.49 -1.40 -14.93
CA TRP A 128 -6.03 -0.03 -14.99
C TRP A 128 -5.94 0.59 -16.39
N GLN A 129 -5.03 0.12 -17.26
CA GLN A 129 -5.03 0.55 -18.67
C GLN A 129 -6.30 0.13 -19.41
N ARG A 130 -6.92 -0.97 -18.98
CA ARG A 130 -8.16 -1.50 -19.55
C ARG A 130 -9.40 -1.00 -18.82
N TYR A 131 -9.23 -0.18 -17.78
CA TYR A 131 -10.35 0.33 -17.00
C TYR A 131 -11.02 1.49 -17.76
N THR A 132 -12.20 1.21 -18.32
CA THR A 132 -12.91 2.14 -19.19
C THR A 132 -13.46 3.40 -18.51
N PRO A 133 -13.82 3.40 -17.20
CA PRO A 133 -14.30 4.62 -16.55
C PRO A 133 -13.25 5.73 -16.47
N HIS A 134 -11.97 5.37 -16.32
CA HIS A 134 -10.83 6.28 -16.41
C HIS A 134 -9.53 5.48 -16.60
N ILE A 135 -8.67 5.98 -17.48
CA ILE A 135 -7.44 5.30 -17.91
C ILE A 135 -6.27 5.73 -17.01
N TRP A 136 -5.39 4.77 -16.68
CA TRP A 136 -4.12 5.02 -15.99
C TRP A 136 -3.13 5.84 -16.81
#